data_AF-A0A173MFD0-F1
#
_entry.id   AF-A0A173MFD0-F1
#
_cell.length_a   1.000
_cell.length_b   1.000
_cell.length_c   1.000
_cell.angle_alpha   90.00
_cell.angle_beta   90.00
_cell.angle_gamma   90.00
#
_symmetry.space_group_name_H-M   'P 1'
#
loop_
_entity.id
_entity.type
_entity.pdbx_description
1 polymer ?
#
loop_
_entity_poly.entity_id
_entity_poly.type
_entity_poly.pdbx_seq_one_letter_code
_entity_poly.pdbx_strand_id
1 'polypeptide(L)'
;MFHTLSNLIGLPVNDSSIVDFIEKHGFKYPKKPFISNRSSDTSYWVQHKKLGIDLLFKAETFLSSYPLIKGDKKGIFVPVLASVRWYNNTSKSDFPLQVDFDDNYNTLQQKLGDPTLKSSDISPTWLNDDGTESFYRWEKWLNEEKSQVWGLEYTDDHTIKYVSLGLKYHNPLFQLYYEWLHETFEHLLQRNDFYNTAHLLFLQWAIENNLVKTNAATAGIMQDVKAGTQPITAWVESINRGYILADDFAAEERFVSAYINNLSSYDILYPRDIAYTFLPTSELKNNYMGQEATQLLNQIPCNEVTYALVKPVLDKRLAEYQEHRFKNSKQL
;
A
#
# COMPACT_ATOMS: atom_id res chain seq x y z
N MET A 1 7.49 22.38 -17.79
CA MET A 1 6.72 22.21 -16.53
C MET A 1 7.01 20.85 -15.89
N PHE A 2 6.89 19.72 -16.61
CA PHE A 2 7.21 18.38 -16.09
C PHE A 2 8.60 18.30 -15.42
N HIS A 3 9.67 18.71 -16.12
CA HIS A 3 11.03 18.70 -15.57
C HIS A 3 11.23 19.62 -14.35
N THR A 4 10.53 20.75 -14.30
CA THR A 4 10.55 21.63 -13.12
C THR A 4 9.95 20.90 -11.93
N LEU A 5 8.78 20.27 -12.12
CA LEU A 5 8.08 19.58 -11.05
C LEU A 5 8.80 18.29 -10.62
N SER A 6 9.53 17.59 -11.49
CA SER A 6 10.35 16.44 -11.10
C SER A 6 11.45 16.79 -10.11
N ASN A 7 12.01 18.00 -10.23
CA ASN A 7 13.02 18.50 -9.28
C ASN A 7 12.41 18.93 -7.94
N LEU A 8 11.08 19.13 -7.90
CA LEU A 8 10.35 19.54 -6.70
C LEU A 8 9.71 18.36 -5.94
N ILE A 9 9.48 17.21 -6.61
CA ILE A 9 8.95 16.01 -5.96
C ILE A 9 9.80 15.62 -4.75
N GLY A 10 9.13 15.40 -3.62
CA GLY A 10 9.74 15.03 -2.35
C GLY A 10 10.24 16.20 -1.49
N LEU A 11 10.22 17.44 -2.02
CA LEU A 11 10.52 18.61 -1.21
C LEU A 11 9.36 18.95 -0.27
N PRO A 12 9.63 19.44 0.95
CA PRO A 12 8.60 19.83 1.89
C PRO A 12 7.83 21.06 1.40
N VAL A 13 6.55 21.18 1.78
CA VAL A 13 5.67 22.29 1.36
C VAL A 13 6.24 23.69 1.69
N ASN A 14 7.08 23.79 2.71
CA ASN A 14 7.71 25.03 3.16
C ASN A 14 9.12 25.25 2.57
N ASP A 15 9.58 24.41 1.64
CA ASP A 15 10.81 24.65 0.88
C ASP A 15 10.66 25.91 0.03
N SER A 16 11.70 26.77 -0.03
CA SER A 16 11.64 28.01 -0.80
C SER A 16 11.35 27.77 -2.28
N SER A 17 11.87 26.69 -2.85
CA SER A 17 11.65 26.32 -4.26
C SER A 17 10.19 25.94 -4.53
N ILE A 18 9.52 25.32 -3.55
CA ILE A 18 8.09 24.98 -3.63
C ILE A 18 7.25 26.24 -3.50
N VAL A 19 7.55 27.11 -2.53
CA VAL A 19 6.85 28.38 -2.33
C VAL A 19 6.95 29.25 -3.59
N ASP A 20 8.17 29.44 -4.11
CA ASP A 20 8.43 30.20 -5.33
C ASP A 20 7.65 29.63 -6.52
N PHE A 21 7.59 28.30 -6.66
CA PHE A 21 6.82 27.66 -7.73
C PHE A 21 5.31 27.95 -7.60
N ILE A 22 4.74 27.77 -6.40
CA ILE A 22 3.32 28.02 -6.13
C ILE A 22 2.97 29.47 -6.47
N GLU A 23 3.77 30.43 -6.00
CA GLU A 23 3.54 31.86 -6.22
C GLU A 23 3.68 32.25 -7.69
N LYS A 24 4.79 31.86 -8.33
CA LYS A 24 5.08 32.17 -9.74
C LYS A 24 3.99 31.65 -10.69
N HIS A 25 3.41 30.49 -10.38
CA HIS A 25 2.40 29.84 -11.21
C HIS A 25 0.96 30.08 -10.74
N GLY A 26 0.74 30.94 -9.74
CA GLY A 26 -0.59 31.38 -9.31
C GLY A 26 -1.40 30.31 -8.56
N PHE A 27 -0.74 29.29 -8.01
CA PHE A 27 -1.39 28.34 -7.11
C PHE A 27 -1.77 29.03 -5.80
N LYS A 28 -2.90 28.60 -5.21
CA LYS A 28 -3.30 29.09 -3.88
C LYS A 28 -2.53 28.32 -2.81
N TYR A 29 -1.59 28.98 -2.14
CA TYR A 29 -0.87 28.36 -1.03
C TYR A 29 -1.86 27.88 0.07
N PRO A 30 -1.68 26.65 0.61
CA PRO A 30 -2.59 26.10 1.61
C PRO A 30 -2.59 26.92 2.90
N LYS A 31 -3.78 27.22 3.43
CA LYS A 31 -3.93 27.95 4.71
C LYS A 31 -3.36 27.18 5.90
N LYS A 32 -3.40 25.84 5.82
CA LYS A 32 -2.84 24.92 6.81
C LYS A 32 -1.88 24.00 6.06
N PRO A 33 -0.61 24.41 5.87
CA PRO A 33 0.35 23.63 5.11
C PRO A 33 0.79 22.35 5.84
N PHE A 34 0.48 22.22 7.13
CA PHE A 34 0.90 21.11 7.97
C PHE A 34 -0.22 20.09 8.20
N ILE A 35 0.20 18.86 8.51
CA ILE A 35 -0.68 17.73 8.78
C ILE A 35 -0.64 17.41 10.27
N SER A 36 -1.80 17.17 10.87
CA SER A 36 -1.93 16.83 12.29
C SER A 36 -2.24 15.34 12.42
N ASN A 37 -1.59 14.63 13.34
CA ASN A 37 -1.97 13.25 13.67
C ASN A 37 -3.29 13.11 14.42
N ARG A 38 -3.93 14.24 14.78
CA ARG A 38 -5.33 14.24 15.24
C ARG A 38 -6.33 14.24 14.09
N SER A 39 -5.86 14.42 12.85
CA SER A 39 -6.68 14.33 11.65
C SER A 39 -6.60 12.92 11.07
N SER A 40 -7.68 12.46 10.45
CA SER A 40 -7.65 11.31 9.54
C SER A 40 -6.91 11.63 8.24
N ASP A 41 -6.86 12.91 7.86
CA ASP A 41 -6.25 13.34 6.61
C ASP A 41 -4.72 13.34 6.72
N THR A 42 -4.07 12.52 5.89
CA THR A 42 -2.60 12.44 5.76
C THR A 42 -2.08 13.12 4.49
N SER A 43 -2.96 13.78 3.74
CA SER A 43 -2.60 14.52 2.53
C SER A 43 -3.63 15.58 2.17
N TYR A 44 -3.27 16.50 1.27
CA TYR A 44 -4.18 17.44 0.64
C TYR A 44 -3.73 17.83 -0.76
N TRP A 45 -4.70 18.17 -1.62
CA TRP A 45 -4.46 18.67 -2.96
C TRP A 45 -4.44 20.20 -3.01
N VAL A 46 -3.49 20.75 -3.78
CA VAL A 46 -3.47 22.14 -4.20
C VAL A 46 -3.70 22.17 -5.71
N GLN A 47 -4.90 22.58 -6.10
CA GLN A 47 -5.38 22.47 -7.48
C GLN A 47 -5.17 23.77 -8.26
N HIS A 48 -4.85 23.66 -9.55
CA HIS A 48 -4.81 24.80 -10.46
C HIS A 48 -5.48 24.49 -11.81
N LYS A 49 -6.82 24.64 -11.82
CA LYS A 49 -7.69 24.34 -12.96
C LYS A 49 -7.23 24.95 -14.29
N LYS A 50 -6.74 26.19 -14.29
CA LYS A 50 -6.28 26.87 -15.52
C LYS A 50 -5.02 26.25 -16.13
N LEU A 51 -4.18 25.61 -15.31
CA LEU A 51 -2.98 24.91 -15.79
C LEU A 51 -3.26 23.44 -16.07
N GLY A 52 -4.41 22.93 -15.59
CA GLY A 52 -4.73 21.51 -15.62
C GLY A 52 -3.83 20.67 -14.71
N ILE A 53 -3.24 21.26 -13.67
CA ILE A 53 -2.28 20.61 -12.76
C ILE A 53 -2.79 20.65 -11.33
N ASP A 54 -2.72 19.51 -10.65
CA ASP A 54 -2.91 19.39 -9.21
C ASP A 54 -1.62 18.92 -8.53
N LEU A 55 -1.32 19.47 -7.35
CA LEU A 55 -0.18 19.12 -6.51
C LEU A 55 -0.70 18.40 -5.25
N LEU A 56 -0.25 17.18 -4.98
CA LEU A 56 -0.55 16.42 -3.76
C LEU A 56 0.57 16.61 -2.76
N PHE A 57 0.25 17.21 -1.62
CA PHE A 57 1.13 17.24 -0.47
C PHE A 57 0.71 16.15 0.51
N LYS A 58 1.64 15.28 0.90
CA LYS A 58 1.38 14.13 1.77
C LYS A 58 2.44 14.01 2.86
N ALA A 59 2.01 13.62 4.06
CA ALA A 59 2.90 13.12 5.09
C ALA A 59 3.33 11.70 4.67
N GLU A 60 4.52 11.57 4.10
CA GLU A 60 4.99 10.30 3.59
C GLU A 60 5.48 9.41 4.74
N THR A 61 4.87 8.23 4.87
CA THR A 61 5.07 7.34 6.03
C THR A 61 5.70 6.01 5.65
N PHE A 62 5.62 5.63 4.37
CA PHE A 62 5.93 4.27 3.92
C PHE A 62 7.11 4.21 2.95
N LEU A 63 7.81 5.33 2.77
CA LEU A 63 8.96 5.44 1.89
C LEU A 63 10.18 5.91 2.68
N SER A 64 11.16 5.02 2.84
CA SER A 64 12.32 5.24 3.71
C SER A 64 13.19 6.43 3.30
N SER A 65 13.26 6.74 2.00
CA SER A 65 14.00 7.89 1.46
C SER A 65 13.30 9.23 1.74
N TYR A 66 12.03 9.21 2.15
CA TYR A 66 11.26 10.41 2.50
C TYR A 66 10.58 10.20 3.86
N PRO A 67 11.38 10.11 4.93
CA PRO A 67 10.84 9.87 6.26
C PRO A 67 9.98 11.03 6.72
N LEU A 68 9.11 10.73 7.66
CA LEU A 68 8.16 11.68 8.19
C LEU A 68 8.82 12.91 8.83
N ILE A 69 8.56 14.09 8.27
CA ILE A 69 9.15 15.35 8.73
C ILE A 69 8.32 15.92 9.89
N LYS A 70 8.93 16.01 11.07
CA LYS A 70 8.30 16.61 12.26
C LYS A 70 8.26 18.13 12.13
N GLY A 71 7.10 18.72 12.41
CA GLY A 71 6.95 20.17 12.55
C GLY A 71 7.26 20.65 13.96
N ASP A 72 7.06 21.95 14.19
CA ASP A 72 7.43 22.63 15.44
C ASP A 72 6.63 22.18 16.68
N LYS A 73 5.53 21.45 16.49
CA LYS A 73 4.65 20.97 17.56
C LYS A 73 4.53 19.45 17.49
N LYS A 74 4.44 18.81 18.66
CA LYS A 74 4.16 17.38 18.76
C LYS A 74 2.88 17.04 18.00
N GLY A 75 2.95 16.01 17.16
CA GLY A 75 1.83 15.55 16.34
C GLY A 75 1.52 16.41 15.12
N ILE A 76 2.38 17.38 14.79
CA ILE A 76 2.31 18.17 13.56
C ILE A 76 3.47 17.77 12.64
N PHE A 77 3.17 17.62 11.36
CA PHE A 77 4.09 17.12 10.35
C PHE A 77 4.08 18.00 9.12
N VAL A 78 5.24 18.10 8.48
CA VAL A 78 5.43 18.86 7.25
C VAL A 78 5.28 17.90 6.08
N PRO A 79 4.24 18.03 5.25
CA PRO A 79 4.08 17.18 4.08
C PRO A 79 5.08 17.55 2.99
N VAL A 80 5.41 16.56 2.16
CA VAL A 80 6.21 16.72 0.95
C VAL A 80 5.33 16.73 -0.28
N LEU A 81 5.81 17.31 -1.38
CA LEU A 81 5.16 17.18 -2.69
C LEU A 81 5.29 15.72 -3.16
N ALA A 82 4.26 14.91 -2.90
CA ALA A 82 4.28 13.48 -3.14
C ALA A 82 3.81 13.11 -4.56
N SER A 83 2.91 13.89 -5.15
CA SER A 83 2.42 13.64 -6.50
C SER A 83 2.00 14.93 -7.20
N VAL A 84 2.06 14.90 -8.52
CA VAL A 84 1.54 15.89 -9.44
C VAL A 84 0.68 15.16 -10.45
N ARG A 85 -0.50 15.69 -10.75
CA ARG A 85 -1.38 15.18 -11.81
C ARG A 85 -1.66 16.26 -12.83
N TRP A 86 -1.53 15.89 -14.09
CA TRP A 86 -2.02 16.65 -15.22
C TRP A 86 -3.29 16.00 -15.72
N TYR A 87 -4.34 16.79 -15.96
CA TYR A 87 -5.59 16.32 -16.59
C TYR A 87 -5.74 16.78 -18.04
N ASN A 88 -4.81 17.60 -18.50
CA ASN A 88 -4.64 18.07 -19.87
C ASN A 88 -3.25 18.70 -20.00
N ASN A 89 -2.88 19.12 -21.21
CA ASN A 89 -1.61 19.79 -21.47
C ASN A 89 -1.69 21.33 -21.62
N THR A 90 -2.63 21.99 -20.94
CA THR A 90 -2.73 23.48 -20.98
C THR A 90 -1.44 24.15 -20.48
N SER A 91 -0.73 23.48 -19.58
CA SER A 91 0.58 23.89 -19.08
C SER A 91 1.73 23.78 -20.08
N LYS A 92 1.51 23.24 -21.28
CA LYS A 92 2.52 23.00 -22.33
C LYS A 92 3.74 22.24 -21.76
N SER A 93 3.45 21.16 -21.06
CA SER A 93 4.43 20.25 -20.52
C SER A 93 4.95 19.33 -21.62
N ASP A 94 6.27 19.20 -21.71
CA ASP A 94 6.91 18.14 -22.47
C ASP A 94 6.98 16.89 -21.59
N PHE A 95 6.14 15.89 -21.89
CA PHE A 95 6.13 14.62 -21.17
C PHE A 95 7.21 13.67 -21.71
N PRO A 96 7.79 12.79 -20.87
CA PRO A 96 8.75 11.79 -21.35
C PRO A 96 8.15 10.92 -22.45
N LEU A 97 9.01 10.44 -23.36
CA LEU A 97 8.62 9.62 -24.52
C LEU A 97 7.60 10.30 -25.46
N GLN A 98 7.46 11.63 -25.36
CA GLN A 98 6.56 12.42 -26.19
C GLN A 98 5.10 11.91 -26.11
N VAL A 99 4.69 11.49 -24.90
CA VAL A 99 3.28 11.15 -24.64
C VAL A 99 2.43 12.41 -24.80
N ASP A 100 1.30 12.25 -25.48
CA ASP A 100 0.28 13.28 -25.64
C ASP A 100 -1.07 12.79 -25.13
N PHE A 101 -1.94 13.69 -24.65
CA PHE A 101 -3.28 13.33 -24.16
C PHE A 101 -4.19 12.74 -25.25
N ASP A 102 -3.88 13.00 -26.52
CA ASP A 102 -4.58 12.45 -27.68
C ASP A 102 -4.04 11.07 -28.12
N ASP A 103 -3.01 10.52 -27.46
CA ASP A 103 -2.50 9.19 -27.77
C ASP A 103 -3.54 8.10 -27.44
N ASN A 104 -3.83 7.23 -28.41
CA ASN A 104 -4.67 6.05 -28.20
C ASN A 104 -3.89 4.89 -27.57
N TYR A 105 -4.60 3.84 -27.14
CA TYR A 105 -4.00 2.65 -26.52
C TYR A 105 -2.83 2.04 -27.30
N ASN A 106 -2.97 1.88 -28.63
CA ASN A 106 -1.92 1.24 -29.44
C ASN A 106 -0.66 2.12 -29.49
N THR A 107 -0.82 3.43 -29.64
CA THR A 107 0.29 4.39 -29.60
C THR A 107 0.96 4.37 -28.22
N LEU A 108 0.18 4.34 -27.14
CA LEU A 108 0.69 4.25 -25.78
C LEU A 108 1.46 2.95 -25.56
N GLN A 109 0.94 1.81 -26.03
CA GLN A 109 1.63 0.53 -25.91
C GLN A 109 2.95 0.51 -26.71
N GLN A 110 2.99 1.13 -27.89
CA GLN A 110 4.23 1.27 -28.66
C GLN A 110 5.28 2.13 -27.94
N LYS A 111 4.85 3.24 -27.32
CA LYS A 111 5.75 4.17 -26.59
C LYS A 111 6.20 3.61 -25.25
N LEU A 112 5.29 3.01 -24.49
CA LEU A 112 5.45 2.66 -23.08
C LEU A 112 5.64 1.16 -22.84
N GLY A 113 5.42 0.31 -23.83
CA GLY A 113 5.33 -1.14 -23.67
C GLY A 113 4.00 -1.55 -23.04
N ASP A 114 3.97 -2.73 -22.42
CA ASP A 114 2.75 -3.23 -21.79
C ASP A 114 2.34 -2.43 -20.54
N PRO A 115 1.03 -2.30 -20.26
CA PRO A 115 0.52 -1.72 -19.02
C PRO A 115 1.12 -2.41 -17.80
N THR A 116 1.48 -1.63 -16.78
CA THR A 116 1.95 -2.16 -15.49
C THR A 116 0.82 -2.62 -14.59
N LEU A 117 -0.41 -2.15 -14.85
CA LEU A 117 -1.60 -2.54 -14.11
C LEU A 117 -2.83 -2.44 -15.03
N LYS A 118 -3.70 -3.43 -14.96
CA LYS A 118 -5.03 -3.42 -15.57
C LYS A 118 -6.10 -3.47 -14.48
N SER A 119 -7.30 -3.02 -14.77
CA SER A 119 -8.43 -3.11 -13.83
C SER A 119 -8.64 -4.54 -13.28
N SER A 120 -8.53 -5.55 -14.14
CA SER A 120 -8.70 -6.96 -13.77
C SER A 120 -7.64 -7.50 -12.80
N ASP A 121 -6.45 -6.90 -12.77
CA ASP A 121 -5.40 -7.25 -11.82
C ASP A 121 -5.78 -6.82 -10.38
N ILE A 122 -6.68 -5.84 -10.24
CA ILE A 122 -7.20 -5.41 -8.95
C ILE A 122 -8.32 -6.32 -8.49
N SER A 123 -9.37 -6.48 -9.30
CA SER A 123 -10.49 -7.36 -8.99
C SER A 123 -11.44 -7.45 -10.19
N PRO A 124 -12.16 -8.58 -10.38
CA PRO A 124 -13.20 -8.71 -11.39
C PRO A 124 -14.29 -7.63 -11.34
N THR A 125 -14.54 -7.00 -10.18
CA THR A 125 -15.55 -5.92 -10.09
C THR A 125 -15.10 -4.61 -10.72
N TRP A 126 -13.84 -4.52 -11.13
CA TRP A 126 -13.30 -3.38 -11.88
C TRP A 126 -13.31 -3.61 -13.39
N LEU A 127 -13.85 -4.74 -13.86
CA LEU A 127 -14.15 -4.93 -15.27
C LEU A 127 -15.47 -4.25 -15.61
N ASN A 128 -15.61 -3.87 -16.88
CA ASN A 128 -16.89 -3.47 -17.46
C ASN A 128 -17.86 -4.66 -17.48
N ASP A 129 -19.16 -4.37 -17.66
CA ASP A 129 -20.23 -5.39 -17.70
C ASP A 129 -20.00 -6.44 -18.81
N ASP A 130 -19.28 -6.09 -19.87
CA ASP A 130 -18.92 -6.97 -20.98
C ASP A 130 -17.62 -7.77 -20.74
N GLY A 131 -17.00 -7.61 -19.57
CA GLY A 131 -15.75 -8.26 -19.18
C GLY A 131 -14.48 -7.58 -19.71
N THR A 132 -14.59 -6.40 -20.35
CA THR A 132 -13.43 -5.62 -20.78
C THR A 132 -12.84 -4.79 -19.64
N GLU A 133 -11.58 -4.37 -19.79
CA GLU A 133 -10.89 -3.54 -18.80
C GLU A 133 -11.49 -2.13 -18.72
N SER A 134 -11.89 -1.67 -17.53
CA SER A 134 -12.30 -0.29 -17.30
C SER A 134 -11.13 0.71 -17.37
N PHE A 135 -9.89 0.25 -17.14
CA PHE A 135 -8.70 1.06 -17.39
C PHE A 135 -7.40 0.25 -17.53
N TYR A 136 -6.41 0.92 -18.08
CA TYR A 136 -5.00 0.52 -18.13
C TYR A 136 -4.13 1.60 -17.50
N ARG A 137 -3.14 1.20 -16.70
CA ARG A 137 -2.15 2.13 -16.15
C ARG A 137 -0.75 1.73 -16.56
N TRP A 138 0.04 2.75 -16.87
CA TRP A 138 1.48 2.63 -16.99
C TRP A 138 2.13 3.41 -15.87
N GLU A 139 3.14 2.82 -15.25
CA GLU A 139 4.03 3.47 -14.31
C GLU A 139 5.47 3.12 -14.71
N LYS A 140 6.33 4.14 -14.76
CA LYS A 140 7.73 4.03 -15.17
C LYS A 140 8.61 4.75 -14.18
N TRP A 141 9.76 4.16 -13.88
CA TRP A 141 10.80 4.84 -13.12
C TRP A 141 11.28 6.08 -13.87
N LEU A 142 11.26 7.21 -13.18
CA LEU A 142 11.98 8.42 -13.60
C LEU A 142 13.35 8.47 -12.94
N ASN A 143 13.41 8.12 -11.65
CA ASN A 143 14.63 8.05 -10.86
C ASN A 143 14.42 7.05 -9.71
N GLU A 144 15.06 5.87 -9.80
CA GLU A 144 14.93 4.81 -8.80
C GLU A 144 15.52 5.20 -7.44
N GLU A 145 16.68 5.86 -7.42
CA GLU A 145 17.35 6.30 -6.18
C GLU A 145 16.49 7.26 -5.36
N LYS A 146 15.73 8.12 -6.04
CA LYS A 146 14.77 9.05 -5.44
C LYS A 146 13.36 8.48 -5.37
N SER A 147 13.16 7.22 -5.72
CA SER A 147 11.85 6.58 -5.77
C SER A 147 10.82 7.41 -6.55
N GLN A 148 11.23 8.09 -7.62
CA GLN A 148 10.35 8.90 -8.44
C GLN A 148 9.86 8.10 -9.64
N VAL A 149 8.55 8.12 -9.83
CA VAL A 149 7.86 7.48 -10.94
C VAL A 149 6.98 8.47 -11.69
N TRP A 150 6.73 8.17 -12.94
CA TRP A 150 5.73 8.86 -13.75
C TRP A 150 4.89 7.85 -14.51
N GLY A 151 3.74 8.27 -15.00
CA GLY A 151 2.81 7.34 -15.61
C GLY A 151 1.53 8.00 -16.08
N LEU A 152 0.57 7.17 -16.45
CA LEU A 152 -0.76 7.62 -16.86
C LEU A 152 -1.82 6.54 -16.66
N GLU A 153 -3.07 6.97 -16.64
CA GLU A 153 -4.26 6.12 -16.67
C GLU A 153 -5.03 6.36 -17.96
N TYR A 154 -5.19 5.30 -18.76
CA TYR A 154 -6.02 5.27 -19.95
C TYR A 154 -7.32 4.52 -19.64
N THR A 155 -8.46 5.11 -19.94
CA THR A 155 -9.77 4.57 -19.56
C THR A 155 -10.49 3.90 -20.72
N ASP A 156 -11.56 3.20 -20.39
CA ASP A 156 -12.56 2.66 -21.32
C ASP A 156 -13.26 3.73 -22.19
N ASP A 157 -13.28 4.99 -21.74
CA ASP A 157 -13.65 6.16 -22.57
C ASP A 157 -12.63 6.47 -23.69
N HIS A 158 -11.62 5.63 -23.88
CA HIS A 158 -10.56 5.75 -24.88
C HIS A 158 -9.70 7.02 -24.76
N THR A 159 -9.56 7.56 -23.55
CA THR A 159 -8.78 8.78 -23.29
C THR A 159 -7.78 8.59 -22.15
N ILE A 160 -6.76 9.46 -22.12
CA ILE A 160 -5.88 9.59 -20.96
C ILE A 160 -6.58 10.46 -19.93
N LYS A 161 -6.96 9.86 -18.80
CA LYS A 161 -7.62 10.57 -17.70
C LYS A 161 -6.69 11.52 -16.98
N TYR A 162 -5.45 11.09 -16.75
CA TYR A 162 -4.38 11.92 -16.22
C TYR A 162 -2.99 11.34 -16.55
N VAL A 163 -2.00 12.24 -16.61
CA VAL A 163 -0.57 11.91 -16.48
C VAL A 163 -0.16 12.22 -15.04
N SER A 164 0.61 11.34 -14.41
CA SER A 164 1.11 11.52 -13.05
C SER A 164 2.63 11.53 -12.99
N LEU A 165 3.15 12.28 -12.02
CA LEU A 165 4.54 12.29 -11.58
C LEU A 165 4.53 12.27 -10.07
N GLY A 166 5.39 11.50 -9.42
CA GLY A 166 5.42 11.51 -7.96
C GLY A 166 6.41 10.53 -7.37
N LEU A 167 6.36 10.46 -6.05
CA LEU A 167 7.00 9.40 -5.30
C LEU A 167 6.26 8.08 -5.56
N LYS A 168 7.01 6.99 -5.63
CA LYS A 168 6.46 5.64 -5.73
C LYS A 168 5.53 5.44 -4.55
N TYR A 169 4.28 5.12 -4.87
CA TYR A 169 3.27 4.91 -3.86
C TYR A 169 3.49 3.55 -3.20
N HIS A 170 3.81 3.56 -1.92
CA HIS A 170 3.78 2.36 -1.08
C HIS A 170 2.60 2.44 -0.12
N ASN A 171 1.86 1.35 -0.04
CA ASN A 171 0.83 1.16 0.95
C ASN A 171 1.16 -0.10 1.76
N PRO A 172 0.94 -0.07 3.07
CA PRO A 172 1.08 -1.27 3.88
C PRO A 172 0.02 -2.28 3.45
N LEU A 173 0.42 -3.54 3.30
CA LEU A 173 -0.50 -4.67 3.24
C LEU A 173 -1.27 -4.76 4.57
N PHE A 174 -0.56 -4.57 5.67
CA PHE A 174 -1.14 -4.36 6.98
C PHE A 174 -0.17 -3.63 7.91
N GLN A 175 -0.72 -3.09 8.99
CA GLN A 175 0.02 -2.38 10.02
C GLN A 175 0.05 -3.21 11.30
N LEU A 176 1.22 -3.34 11.89
CA LEU A 176 1.45 -3.93 13.21
C LEU A 176 1.33 -2.86 14.30
N TYR A 177 1.84 -1.67 14.04
CA TYR A 177 1.68 -0.50 14.90
C TYR A 177 1.82 0.81 14.10
N TYR A 178 1.08 1.84 14.52
CA TYR A 178 1.03 3.15 13.87
C TYR A 178 2.10 4.09 14.43
N GLU A 179 3.26 4.14 13.77
CA GLU A 179 4.34 5.08 14.12
C GLU A 179 3.87 6.54 14.12
N TRP A 180 2.90 6.86 13.24
CA TRP A 180 2.25 8.17 13.13
C TRP A 180 1.48 8.59 14.41
N LEU A 181 0.89 7.64 15.12
CA LEU A 181 0.06 7.86 16.32
C LEU A 181 0.83 7.67 17.63
N HIS A 182 2.17 7.61 17.58
CA HIS A 182 3.05 7.34 18.74
C HIS A 182 3.01 5.89 19.25
N GLU A 183 2.63 4.92 18.41
CA GLU A 183 2.83 3.52 18.76
C GLU A 183 4.28 3.10 18.53
N THR A 184 4.76 2.17 19.35
CA THR A 184 6.12 1.62 19.27
C THR A 184 6.06 0.10 19.24
N PHE A 185 7.19 -0.53 18.91
CA PHE A 185 7.31 -1.98 18.99
C PHE A 185 7.01 -2.52 20.39
N GLU A 186 7.40 -1.82 21.45
CA GLU A 186 7.08 -2.20 22.83
C GLU A 186 5.57 -2.16 23.10
N HIS A 187 4.85 -1.18 22.55
CA HIS A 187 3.38 -1.15 22.63
C HIS A 187 2.74 -2.31 21.86
N LEU A 188 3.27 -2.70 20.71
CA LEU A 188 2.83 -3.90 19.99
C LEU A 188 2.93 -5.14 20.90
N LEU A 189 4.06 -5.32 21.59
CA LEU A 189 4.28 -6.47 22.48
C LEU A 189 3.33 -6.51 23.69
N GLN A 190 2.77 -5.37 24.09
CA GLN A 190 1.85 -5.25 25.22
C GLN A 190 0.37 -5.34 24.81
N ARG A 191 0.03 -5.17 23.52
CA ARG A 191 -1.35 -5.21 23.02
C ARG A 191 -1.83 -6.65 22.88
N ASN A 192 -2.90 -6.96 23.60
CA ASN A 192 -3.71 -8.16 23.38
C ASN A 192 -4.85 -7.83 22.40
N ASP A 193 -4.51 -7.82 21.11
CA ASP A 193 -5.40 -7.54 19.99
C ASP A 193 -5.30 -8.68 18.97
N PHE A 194 -6.45 -9.23 18.58
CA PHE A 194 -6.51 -10.36 17.67
C PHE A 194 -5.92 -10.08 16.29
N TYR A 195 -6.10 -8.87 15.74
CA TYR A 195 -5.56 -8.56 14.41
C TYR A 195 -4.04 -8.58 14.44
N ASN A 196 -3.41 -8.06 15.49
CA ASN A 196 -1.97 -8.19 15.68
C ASN A 196 -1.55 -9.66 15.76
N THR A 197 -2.24 -10.50 16.55
CA THR A 197 -1.98 -11.94 16.57
C THR A 197 -2.12 -12.57 15.18
N ALA A 198 -3.18 -12.26 14.44
CA ALA A 198 -3.41 -12.78 13.09
C ALA A 198 -2.33 -12.34 12.09
N HIS A 199 -1.88 -11.07 12.14
CA HIS A 199 -0.78 -10.55 11.34
C HIS A 199 0.53 -11.32 11.63
N LEU A 200 0.84 -11.53 12.90
CA LEU A 200 2.06 -12.22 13.32
C LEU A 200 2.05 -13.70 12.91
N LEU A 201 0.92 -14.40 13.08
CA LEU A 201 0.77 -15.79 12.64
C LEU A 201 0.88 -15.94 11.12
N PHE A 202 0.29 -15.00 10.36
CA PHE A 202 0.43 -14.96 8.91
C PHE A 202 1.88 -14.72 8.48
N LEU A 203 2.58 -13.79 9.13
CA LEU A 203 3.99 -13.52 8.86
C LEU A 203 4.88 -14.71 9.17
N GLN A 204 4.65 -15.41 10.29
CA GLN A 204 5.38 -16.64 10.62
C GLN A 204 5.22 -17.68 9.51
N TRP A 205 3.98 -17.91 9.06
CA TRP A 205 3.70 -18.81 7.93
C TRP A 205 4.39 -18.38 6.63
N ALA A 206 4.34 -17.09 6.31
CA ALA A 206 4.96 -16.55 5.10
C ALA A 206 6.49 -16.69 5.12
N ILE A 207 7.13 -16.50 6.28
CA ILE A 207 8.55 -16.73 6.46
C ILE A 207 8.87 -18.21 6.29
N GLU A 208 8.16 -19.12 6.95
CA GLU A 208 8.34 -20.57 6.83
C GLU A 208 8.25 -21.07 5.39
N ASN A 209 7.35 -20.50 4.60
CA ASN A 209 7.15 -20.84 3.19
C ASN A 209 8.06 -20.08 2.21
N ASN A 210 9.07 -19.36 2.70
CA ASN A 210 10.02 -18.58 1.88
C ASN A 210 9.32 -17.52 1.00
N LEU A 211 8.19 -16.98 1.43
CA LEU A 211 7.46 -15.96 0.68
C LEU A 211 8.01 -14.54 0.93
N VAL A 212 8.66 -14.32 2.07
CA VAL A 212 9.22 -13.02 2.48
C VAL A 212 10.66 -12.87 1.96
N LYS A 213 11.02 -11.70 1.43
CA LYS A 213 12.37 -11.34 1.01
C LYS A 213 13.33 -11.41 2.18
N THR A 214 14.48 -12.01 1.95
CA THR A 214 15.58 -12.05 2.91
C THR A 214 16.69 -11.10 2.47
N ASN A 215 17.22 -10.32 3.41
CA ASN A 215 18.41 -9.52 3.19
C ASN A 215 19.49 -9.86 4.25
N ALA A 216 20.69 -9.30 4.11
CA ALA A 216 21.80 -9.59 5.00
C ALA A 216 21.50 -9.29 6.49
N ALA A 217 20.66 -8.29 6.77
CA ALA A 217 20.29 -7.91 8.13
C ALA A 217 19.23 -8.85 8.74
N THR A 218 18.32 -9.40 7.93
CA THR A 218 17.22 -10.26 8.41
C THR A 218 17.48 -11.75 8.27
N ALA A 219 18.53 -12.17 7.55
CA ALA A 219 18.78 -13.58 7.20
C ALA A 219 18.89 -14.52 8.41
N GLY A 220 19.70 -14.17 9.41
CA GLY A 220 19.86 -15.00 10.61
C GLY A 220 18.56 -15.15 11.38
N ILE A 221 17.87 -14.03 11.62
CA ILE A 221 16.59 -14.01 12.36
C ILE A 221 15.52 -14.80 11.61
N MET A 222 15.45 -14.72 10.27
CA MET A 222 14.52 -15.53 9.49
C MET A 222 14.80 -17.03 9.62
N GLN A 223 16.07 -17.46 9.69
CA GLN A 223 16.41 -18.86 9.93
C GLN A 223 15.99 -19.29 11.34
N ASP A 224 16.22 -18.45 12.33
CA ASP A 224 15.87 -18.74 13.72
C ASP A 224 14.36 -18.84 13.93
N VAL A 225 13.58 -17.97 13.27
CA VAL A 225 12.10 -18.03 13.25
C VAL A 225 11.63 -19.33 12.58
N LYS A 226 12.18 -19.68 11.41
CA LYS A 226 11.86 -20.96 10.73
C LYS A 226 12.17 -22.19 11.57
N ALA A 227 13.23 -22.12 12.36
CA ALA A 227 13.64 -23.19 13.26
C ALA A 227 12.85 -23.22 14.59
N GLY A 228 11.95 -22.24 14.82
CA GLY A 228 11.20 -22.10 16.07
C GLY A 228 12.06 -21.68 17.27
N THR A 229 13.26 -21.15 17.02
CA THR A 229 14.21 -20.73 18.07
C THR A 229 14.08 -19.26 18.46
N GLN A 230 13.41 -18.47 17.62
CA GLN A 230 13.04 -17.08 17.90
C GLN A 230 11.56 -16.86 17.55
N PRO A 231 10.82 -16.03 18.30
CA PRO A 231 9.46 -15.67 17.92
C PRO A 231 9.47 -14.75 16.69
N ILE A 232 8.36 -14.73 15.95
CA ILE A 232 8.18 -13.85 14.79
C ILE A 232 8.37 -12.36 15.12
N THR A 233 8.13 -11.95 16.37
CA THR A 233 8.35 -10.58 16.83
C THR A 233 9.82 -10.15 16.75
N ALA A 234 10.79 -11.07 16.84
CA ALA A 234 12.20 -10.74 16.63
C ALA A 234 12.48 -10.29 15.19
N TRP A 235 11.77 -10.88 14.21
CA TRP A 235 11.85 -10.42 12.83
C TRP A 235 11.20 -9.05 12.64
N VAL A 236 10.05 -8.82 13.27
CA VAL A 236 9.38 -7.50 13.26
C VAL A 236 10.28 -6.41 13.85
N GLU A 237 11.00 -6.70 14.94
CA GLU A 237 11.99 -5.77 15.50
C GLU A 237 13.11 -5.47 14.51
N SER A 238 13.60 -6.50 13.80
CA SER A 238 14.73 -6.39 12.87
C SER A 238 14.45 -5.54 11.63
N ILE A 239 13.19 -5.49 11.15
CA ILE A 239 12.81 -4.61 10.04
C ILE A 239 12.66 -3.15 10.48
N ASN A 240 12.65 -2.89 11.79
CA ASN A 240 12.60 -1.57 12.41
C ASN A 240 11.48 -0.67 11.85
N ARG A 241 10.29 -1.25 11.66
CA ARG A 241 9.09 -0.51 11.26
C ARG A 241 7.78 -1.23 11.62
N GLY A 242 6.72 -0.45 11.81
CA GLY A 242 5.40 -0.95 12.23
C GLY A 242 4.48 -1.45 11.12
N TYR A 243 4.99 -1.73 9.92
CA TYR A 243 4.15 -2.10 8.78
C TYR A 243 4.88 -3.02 7.80
N ILE A 244 4.09 -3.75 7.02
CA ILE A 244 4.56 -4.68 6.00
C ILE A 244 4.11 -4.20 4.62
N LEU A 245 5.03 -4.15 3.66
CA LEU A 245 4.77 -3.73 2.29
C LEU A 245 4.62 -4.94 1.37
N ALA A 246 3.96 -4.76 0.23
CA ALA A 246 3.93 -5.78 -0.82
C ALA A 246 5.35 -6.13 -1.29
N ASP A 247 6.23 -5.14 -1.36
CA ASP A 247 7.64 -5.32 -1.75
C ASP A 247 8.45 -6.13 -0.73
N ASP A 248 7.92 -6.45 0.45
CA ASP A 248 8.60 -7.36 1.39
C ASP A 248 8.45 -8.82 0.99
N PHE A 249 7.59 -9.14 0.02
CA PHE A 249 7.38 -10.50 -0.48
C PHE A 249 8.22 -10.74 -1.73
N ALA A 250 8.84 -11.93 -1.81
CA ALA A 250 9.66 -12.39 -2.92
C ALA A 250 8.90 -13.31 -3.89
N ALA A 251 7.78 -13.87 -3.42
CA ALA A 251 6.98 -14.84 -4.15
C ALA A 251 5.50 -14.68 -3.77
N GLU A 252 4.62 -15.17 -4.64
CA GLU A 252 3.18 -15.22 -4.40
C GLU A 252 2.54 -13.85 -4.09
N GLU A 253 3.12 -12.74 -4.58
CA GLU A 253 2.65 -11.37 -4.32
C GLU A 253 1.17 -11.17 -4.66
N ARG A 254 0.69 -11.83 -5.72
CA ARG A 254 -0.73 -11.81 -6.13
C ARG A 254 -1.64 -12.51 -5.13
N PHE A 255 -1.22 -13.67 -4.60
CA PHE A 255 -1.94 -14.36 -3.54
C PHE A 255 -2.00 -13.51 -2.27
N VAL A 256 -0.85 -13.00 -1.84
CA VAL A 256 -0.72 -12.18 -0.63
C VAL A 256 -1.63 -10.96 -0.73
N SER A 257 -1.57 -10.25 -1.86
CA SER A 257 -2.44 -9.09 -2.10
C SER A 257 -3.93 -9.47 -2.13
N ALA A 258 -4.29 -10.57 -2.80
CA ALA A 258 -5.66 -11.05 -2.88
C ALA A 258 -6.24 -11.46 -1.52
N TYR A 259 -5.43 -12.13 -0.69
CA TYR A 259 -5.89 -12.72 0.57
C TYR A 259 -5.89 -11.73 1.74
N ILE A 260 -5.00 -10.74 1.72
CA ILE A 260 -4.95 -9.65 2.71
C ILE A 260 -5.99 -8.58 2.40
N ASN A 261 -6.07 -8.11 1.16
CA ASN A 261 -6.88 -6.94 0.79
C ASN A 261 -8.27 -7.30 0.22
N ASN A 262 -8.68 -8.57 0.30
CA ASN A 262 -9.93 -9.10 -0.30
C ASN A 262 -10.08 -8.80 -1.80
N LEU A 263 -8.96 -8.69 -2.54
CA LEU A 263 -8.97 -8.31 -3.96
C LEU A 263 -9.44 -9.46 -4.88
N SER A 264 -9.84 -10.59 -4.30
CA SER A 264 -10.31 -11.76 -5.06
C SER A 264 -11.79 -11.72 -5.44
N SER A 265 -12.60 -10.81 -4.87
CA SER A 265 -14.07 -10.78 -5.00
C SER A 265 -14.83 -12.00 -4.45
N TYR A 266 -14.14 -13.01 -3.91
CA TYR A 266 -14.76 -14.24 -3.37
C TYR A 266 -15.01 -14.17 -1.86
N ASP A 267 -14.82 -12.98 -1.26
CA ASP A 267 -14.97 -12.72 0.17
C ASP A 267 -14.16 -13.69 1.04
N ILE A 268 -12.85 -13.76 0.75
CA ILE A 268 -11.87 -14.62 1.42
C ILE A 268 -10.76 -13.73 1.95
N LEU A 269 -10.61 -13.76 3.27
CA LEU A 269 -9.76 -12.85 4.02
C LEU A 269 -9.05 -13.62 5.12
N TYR A 270 -7.73 -13.50 5.17
CA TYR A 270 -6.95 -14.25 6.15
C TYR A 270 -7.29 -13.90 7.62
N PRO A 271 -7.59 -12.65 8.05
CA PRO A 271 -7.91 -12.42 9.46
C PRO A 271 -9.21 -13.12 9.87
N ARG A 272 -10.17 -13.26 8.94
CA ARG A 272 -11.42 -13.97 9.18
C ARG A 272 -11.21 -15.48 9.23
N ASP A 273 -10.47 -16.04 8.28
CA ASP A 273 -10.15 -17.48 8.29
C ASP A 273 -9.39 -17.86 9.58
N ILE A 274 -8.46 -17.03 10.02
CA ILE A 274 -7.77 -17.19 11.31
C ILE A 274 -8.78 -17.08 12.47
N ALA A 275 -9.67 -16.08 12.47
CA ALA A 275 -10.66 -15.93 13.54
C ALA A 275 -11.55 -17.18 13.67
N TYR A 276 -12.00 -17.73 12.54
CA TYR A 276 -12.87 -18.89 12.49
C TYR A 276 -12.20 -20.17 12.98
N THR A 277 -10.86 -20.20 13.04
CA THR A 277 -10.10 -21.29 13.64
C THR A 277 -10.27 -21.32 15.17
N PHE A 278 -10.54 -20.18 15.80
CA PHE A 278 -10.64 -20.04 17.26
C PHE A 278 -12.08 -19.86 17.77
N LEU A 279 -13.03 -19.50 16.91
CA LEU A 279 -14.43 -19.32 17.30
C LEU A 279 -15.19 -20.66 17.28
N PRO A 280 -15.73 -21.12 18.43
CA PRO A 280 -16.25 -22.49 18.57
C PRO A 280 -17.63 -22.70 17.95
N THR A 281 -18.43 -21.65 17.75
CA THR A 281 -19.82 -21.76 17.29
C THR A 281 -20.06 -21.00 16.00
N SER A 282 -21.03 -21.45 15.21
CA SER A 282 -21.46 -20.75 13.99
C SER A 282 -22.00 -19.35 14.27
N GLU A 283 -22.64 -19.14 15.43
CA GLU A 283 -23.12 -17.83 15.87
C GLU A 283 -21.96 -16.84 16.03
N LEU A 284 -20.90 -17.25 16.73
CA LEU A 284 -19.71 -16.43 16.91
C LEU A 284 -19.00 -16.18 15.58
N LYS A 285 -18.89 -17.17 14.69
CA LYS A 285 -18.30 -17.00 13.35
C LYS A 285 -19.07 -15.98 12.52
N ASN A 286 -20.40 -16.11 12.47
CA ASN A 286 -21.26 -15.17 11.74
C ASN A 286 -21.17 -13.74 12.26
N ASN A 287 -20.78 -13.54 13.53
CA ASN A 287 -20.57 -12.24 14.14
C ASN A 287 -19.17 -12.13 14.80
N TYR A 288 -18.12 -12.45 14.03
CA TYR A 288 -16.75 -12.51 14.58
C TYR A 288 -16.20 -11.16 15.06
N MET A 289 -16.81 -10.05 14.61
CA MET A 289 -16.52 -8.68 15.09
C MET A 289 -17.41 -8.26 16.28
N GLY A 290 -18.33 -9.13 16.72
CA GLY A 290 -19.16 -8.88 17.89
C GLY A 290 -18.35 -8.85 19.18
N GLN A 291 -18.92 -8.26 20.24
CA GLN A 291 -18.25 -8.08 21.53
C GLN A 291 -17.74 -9.40 22.11
N GLU A 292 -18.57 -10.44 22.11
CA GLU A 292 -18.23 -11.76 22.66
C GLU A 292 -17.10 -12.42 21.86
N ALA A 293 -17.22 -12.46 20.53
CA ALA A 293 -16.19 -13.00 19.66
C ALA A 293 -14.86 -12.24 19.82
N THR A 294 -14.91 -10.90 19.86
CA THR A 294 -13.73 -10.06 20.05
C THR A 294 -13.03 -10.34 21.39
N GLN A 295 -13.80 -10.53 22.47
CA GLN A 295 -13.24 -10.88 23.78
C GLN A 295 -12.51 -12.23 23.77
N LEU A 296 -13.08 -13.23 23.11
CA LEU A 296 -12.44 -14.55 22.94
C LEU A 296 -11.17 -14.45 22.08
N LEU A 297 -11.27 -13.76 20.94
CA LEU A 297 -10.17 -13.62 20.00
C LEU A 297 -8.98 -12.84 20.58
N ASN A 298 -9.22 -11.81 21.39
CA ASN A 298 -8.16 -11.03 22.03
C ASN A 298 -7.41 -11.81 23.13
N GLN A 299 -7.90 -12.97 23.56
CA GLN A 299 -7.20 -13.85 24.49
C GLN A 299 -6.26 -14.83 23.80
N ILE A 300 -6.29 -14.90 22.46
CA ILE A 300 -5.49 -15.86 21.70
C ILE A 300 -4.03 -15.38 21.63
N PRO A 301 -3.07 -16.12 22.21
CA PRO A 301 -1.67 -15.75 22.17
C PRO A 301 -1.03 -16.10 20.82
N CYS A 302 -0.04 -15.32 20.40
CA CYS A 302 0.84 -15.69 19.29
C CYS A 302 1.93 -16.65 19.80
N ASN A 303 1.75 -17.96 19.59
CA ASN A 303 2.73 -19.00 19.95
C ASN A 303 2.58 -20.23 19.03
N GLU A 304 3.47 -21.21 19.20
CA GLU A 304 3.50 -22.44 18.38
C GLU A 304 2.20 -23.26 18.42
N VAL A 305 1.48 -23.28 19.54
CA VAL A 305 0.22 -24.02 19.66
C VAL A 305 -0.86 -23.37 18.80
N THR A 306 -1.01 -22.06 18.91
CA THR A 306 -1.93 -21.27 18.09
C THR A 306 -1.54 -21.34 16.61
N TYR A 307 -0.24 -21.26 16.32
CA TYR A 307 0.29 -21.32 14.97
C TYR A 307 0.02 -22.66 14.29
N ALA A 308 0.18 -23.78 14.99
CA ALA A 308 -0.11 -25.12 14.47
C ALA A 308 -1.58 -25.30 14.01
N LEU A 309 -2.51 -24.54 14.60
CA LEU A 309 -3.93 -24.55 14.19
C LEU A 309 -4.17 -23.72 12.93
N VAL A 310 -3.43 -22.62 12.76
CA VAL A 310 -3.61 -21.68 11.64
C VAL A 310 -2.87 -22.11 10.39
N LYS A 311 -1.69 -22.72 10.53
CA LYS A 311 -0.84 -23.12 9.40
C LYS A 311 -1.60 -23.95 8.33
N PRO A 312 -2.36 -25.01 8.66
CA PRO A 312 -3.07 -25.78 7.65
C PRO A 312 -4.13 -24.98 6.88
N VAL A 313 -4.72 -23.96 7.52
CA VAL A 313 -5.69 -23.06 6.88
C VAL A 313 -5.00 -22.21 5.82
N LEU A 314 -3.83 -21.64 6.15
CA LEU A 314 -3.05 -20.82 5.22
C LEU A 314 -2.50 -21.66 4.05
N ASP A 315 -1.98 -22.86 4.33
CA ASP A 315 -1.51 -23.79 3.30
C ASP A 315 -2.63 -24.16 2.31
N LYS A 316 -3.84 -24.45 2.82
CA LYS A 316 -5.02 -24.71 2.00
C LYS A 316 -5.36 -23.52 1.11
N ARG A 317 -5.34 -22.29 1.63
CA ARG A 317 -5.69 -21.09 0.86
C ARG A 317 -4.67 -20.78 -0.22
N LEU A 318 -3.38 -21.00 0.04
CA LEU A 318 -2.36 -20.87 -0.99
C LEU A 318 -2.62 -21.86 -2.14
N ALA A 319 -2.91 -23.13 -1.83
CA ALA A 319 -3.23 -24.14 -2.83
C ALA A 319 -4.49 -23.80 -3.64
N GLU A 320 -5.58 -23.39 -2.99
CA GLU A 320 -6.81 -22.95 -3.66
C GLU A 320 -6.57 -21.74 -4.60
N TYR A 321 -5.71 -20.81 -4.18
CA TYR A 321 -5.36 -19.66 -5.02
C TYR A 321 -4.50 -20.07 -6.21
N GLN A 322 -3.58 -21.01 -6.05
CA GLN A 322 -2.75 -21.54 -7.13
C GLN A 322 -3.60 -22.33 -8.14
N GLU A 323 -4.57 -23.13 -7.67
CA GLU A 323 -5.42 -23.97 -8.51
C GLU A 323 -6.45 -23.16 -9.30
N HIS A 324 -7.18 -22.28 -8.63
CA HIS A 324 -8.35 -21.63 -9.23
C HIS A 324 -8.55 -20.19 -8.77
N ARG A 325 -7.52 -19.52 -8.22
CA ARG A 325 -7.57 -18.10 -7.82
C ARG A 325 -8.79 -17.78 -6.94
N PHE A 326 -9.10 -18.69 -6.01
CA PHE A 326 -10.28 -18.64 -5.14
C PHE A 326 -11.66 -18.76 -5.80
N LYS A 327 -11.76 -18.92 -7.12
CA LYS A 327 -13.05 -19.01 -7.84
C LYS A 327 -14.00 -20.09 -7.31
N ASN A 328 -13.46 -21.20 -6.85
CA ASN A 328 -14.24 -22.32 -6.30
C ASN A 328 -14.13 -22.43 -4.77
N SER A 329 -13.45 -21.48 -4.12
CA SER A 329 -13.28 -21.48 -2.68
C SER A 329 -14.57 -21.12 -1.97
N LYS A 330 -14.75 -21.70 -0.78
CA LYS A 330 -15.83 -21.33 0.14
C LYS A 330 -15.26 -20.67 1.39
N GLN A 331 -16.09 -19.87 2.06
CA GLN A 331 -15.81 -19.43 3.42
C GLN A 331 -15.75 -20.64 4.36
N LEU A 332 -14.86 -20.57 5.36
CA LEU A 332 -14.64 -21.64 6.33
C LEU A 332 -15.75 -21.74 7.38
#